data_AF-A0A8T3TTL0-F1
#
_entry.id   AF-A0A8T3TTL0-F1
#
_cell.length_a   1.000
_cell.length_b   1.000
_cell.length_c   1.000
_cell.angle_alpha   90.00
_cell.angle_beta   90.00
_cell.angle_gamma   90.00
#
_symmetry.space_group_name_H-M   'P 1'
#
loop_
_entity.id
_entity.type
_entity.pdbx_description
1 polymer ?
#
loop_
_entity_poly.entity_id
_entity_poly.type
_entity_poly.pdbx_seq_one_letter_code
_entity_poly.pdbx_strand_id
1 'polypeptide(L)' 'MSVPHALLGLLEQRPRHGYDLKRLFDRYFSPDHPLAFAQVYSTLGRLEHRGRVRLDAIERAEGPDRRR' A
#
# COMPACT_ATOMS: atom_id res chain seq x y z
N MET A 1 -1.73 3.11 -18.15
CA MET A 1 -1.65 3.99 -16.96
C MET A 1 -0.51 3.55 -16.04
N SER A 2 0.12 4.45 -15.30
CA SER A 2 1.27 4.14 -14.45
C SER A 2 0.81 3.65 -13.06
N VAL A 3 1.22 2.44 -12.66
CA VAL A 3 0.91 1.85 -11.34
C VAL A 3 1.30 2.79 -10.18
N PRO A 4 2.51 3.39 -10.14
CA PRO A 4 2.86 4.38 -9.11
C PRO A 4 1.85 5.51 -8.94
N HIS A 5 1.39 6.12 -10.05
CA HIS A 5 0.47 7.26 -9.99
C HIS A 5 -0.93 6.85 -9.51
N ALA A 6 -1.40 5.68 -9.96
CA ALA A 6 -2.67 5.13 -9.49
C ALA A 6 -2.62 4.84 -7.98
N LEU A 7 -1.53 4.25 -7.48
CA LEU A 7 -1.36 3.98 -6.05
C LEU A 7 -1.31 5.26 -5.22
N LEU A 8 -0.62 6.31 -5.70
CA LEU A 8 -0.63 7.62 -5.05
C LEU A 8 -2.02 8.25 -5.02
N GLY A 9 -2.74 8.23 -6.15
CA GLY A 9 -4.10 8.77 -6.22
C GLY A 9 -5.08 8.02 -5.31
N LEU A 10 -4.92 6.70 -5.15
CA LEU A 10 -5.67 5.96 -4.14
C LEU A 10 -5.33 6.45 -2.74
N LEU A 11 -4.04 6.54 -2.39
CA LEU A 11 -3.56 6.95 -1.08
C LEU A 11 -3.95 8.38 -0.67
N GLU A 12 -4.17 9.28 -1.62
CA GLU A 12 -4.56 10.67 -1.36
C GLU A 12 -5.82 10.80 -0.47
N GLN A 13 -6.78 9.89 -0.63
CA GLN A 13 -8.02 9.94 0.13
C GLN A 13 -7.85 9.54 1.61
N ARG A 14 -6.95 8.59 1.89
CA ARG A 14 -6.67 8.06 3.23
C ARG A 14 -5.52 7.04 3.19
N PRO A 15 -4.81 6.83 4.32
CA PRO A 15 -3.93 5.69 4.51
C PRO A 15 -4.65 4.36 4.23
N ARG A 16 -3.96 3.43 3.58
CA ARG A 16 -4.48 2.11 3.23
C ARG A 16 -3.40 1.07 3.31
N HIS A 17 -3.79 -0.14 3.71
CA HIS A 17 -2.91 -1.30 3.60
C HIS A 17 -2.71 -1.72 2.14
N GLY A 18 -1.60 -2.41 1.86
CA GLY A 18 -1.27 -2.91 0.53
C GLY A 18 -2.36 -3.78 -0.10
N TYR A 19 -3.12 -4.53 0.72
CA TYR A 19 -4.23 -5.36 0.25
C TYR A 19 -5.41 -4.53 -0.28
N ASP A 20 -5.75 -3.43 0.39
CA ASP A 20 -6.82 -2.53 -0.05
C ASP A 20 -6.42 -1.82 -1.33
N LEU A 21 -5.16 -1.39 -1.43
CA LEU A 21 -4.62 -0.76 -2.62
C LEU A 21 -4.69 -1.69 -3.84
N LYS A 22 -4.32 -2.97 -3.69
CA LYS A 22 -4.46 -3.95 -4.76
C LYS A 22 -5.92 -4.08 -5.21
N ARG A 23 -6.85 -4.30 -4.27
CA ARG A 23 -8.27 -4.51 -4.60
C ARG A 23 -8.88 -3.31 -5.31
N LEU A 24 -8.57 -2.10 -4.86
CA LEU A 24 -9.04 -0.87 -5.49
C LEU A 24 -8.39 -0.65 -6.85
N PHE A 25 -7.10 -0.97 -6.99
CA PHE A 25 -6.42 -0.87 -8.27
C PHE A 25 -7.04 -1.81 -9.31
N ASP A 26 -7.19 -3.10 -8.98
CA ASP A 26 -7.77 -4.07 -9.90
C ASP A 26 -9.19 -3.67 -10.29
N ARG A 27 -9.99 -3.18 -9.34
CA ARG A 27 -11.36 -2.71 -9.60
C ARG A 27 -11.44 -1.54 -10.58
N TYR A 28 -10.63 -0.50 -10.37
CA TYR A 28 -10.81 0.77 -11.08
C TYR A 28 -9.91 0.92 -12.31
N PHE A 29 -8.81 0.19 -12.36
CA PHE A 29 -7.72 0.49 -13.26
C PHE A 29 -7.24 -0.70 -14.09
N SER A 30 -7.51 -1.93 -13.64
CA SER A 30 -7.07 -3.14 -14.36
C SER A 30 -7.96 -4.35 -14.06
N PRO A 31 -9.27 -4.29 -14.39
CA PRO A 31 -10.21 -5.36 -14.06
C PRO A 31 -9.88 -6.68 -14.77
N ASP A 32 -9.37 -6.60 -16.00
CA ASP A 32 -9.05 -7.77 -16.83
C ASP A 32 -7.61 -8.27 -16.63
N HIS A 33 -6.76 -7.48 -15.97
CA HIS A 33 -5.36 -7.83 -15.72
C HIS A 33 -4.93 -7.42 -14.30
N PRO A 34 -5.30 -8.20 -13.28
CA PRO A 34 -5.02 -7.87 -11.89
C PRO A 34 -3.53 -7.72 -11.60
N LEU A 35 -3.18 -6.75 -10.77
CA LEU A 35 -1.79 -6.57 -10.35
C LEU A 35 -1.37 -7.69 -9.41
N ALA A 36 -0.13 -8.17 -9.52
CA ALA A 36 0.43 -9.07 -8.51
C ALA A 36 0.66 -8.32 -7.17
N PHE A 37 0.44 -8.98 -6.03
CA PHE A 37 0.74 -8.39 -4.72
C PHE A 37 2.21 -7.94 -4.60
N ALA A 38 3.16 -8.75 -5.09
CA ALA A 38 4.58 -8.41 -5.12
C ALA A 38 4.84 -7.10 -5.89
N GLN A 39 4.08 -6.83 -6.96
CA GLN A 39 4.19 -5.59 -7.71
C GLN A 39 3.63 -4.38 -6.93
N VAL A 40 2.58 -4.56 -6.12
CA VAL A 40 2.10 -3.51 -5.21
C VAL A 40 3.20 -3.12 -4.23
N TYR A 41 3.72 -4.10 -3.48
CA TYR A 41 4.71 -3.83 -2.44
C TYR A 41 6.04 -3.31 -2.99
N SER A 42 6.54 -3.86 -4.10
CA SER A 42 7.74 -3.31 -4.74
C SER A 42 7.52 -1.89 -5.27
N THR A 43 6.32 -1.56 -5.73
CA THR A 43 6.00 -0.18 -6.14
C THR A 43 5.91 0.76 -4.95
N LEU A 44 5.30 0.34 -3.84
CA LEU A 44 5.26 1.11 -2.60
C LEU A 44 6.66 1.35 -2.04
N GLY A 45 7.54 0.35 -2.02
CA GLY A 45 8.94 0.53 -1.59
C GLY A 45 9.71 1.51 -2.47
N ARG A 46 9.49 1.51 -3.79
CA ARG A 46 10.06 2.53 -4.69
C ARG A 46 9.51 3.93 -4.44
N LEU A 47 8.23 4.06 -4.10
CA LEU A 47 7.60 5.33 -3.77
C LEU A 47 8.12 5.86 -2.42
N GLU A 48 8.31 4.98 -1.44
CA GLU A 48 8.85 5.30 -0.12
C GLU A 48 10.31 5.77 -0.23
N HIS A 49 11.15 5.03 -0.94
CA HIS A 49 12.55 5.43 -1.20
C HIS A 49 12.63 6.79 -1.91
N ARG A 50 11.59 7.18 -2.66
CA ARG A 50 11.49 8.51 -3.31
C ARG A 50 10.83 9.57 -2.44
N GLY A 51 10.52 9.27 -1.18
CA GLY A 51 9.84 10.18 -0.25
C GLY A 51 8.41 10.54 -0.64
N ARG A 52 7.77 9.75 -1.52
CA ARG A 52 6.40 10.02 -2.00
C ARG A 52 5.32 9.41 -1.12
N VAL A 53 5.67 8.38 -0.36
CA VAL A 53 4.81 7.77 0.65
C VAL A 53 5.66 7.48 1.88
N ARG A 54 5.03 7.24 3.01
CA ARG A 54 5.67 6.75 4.24
C ARG A 54 4.84 5.59 4.78
N LEU A 55 5.50 4.57 5.30
CA LEU A 55 4.81 3.56 6.09
C LEU A 55 4.30 4.23 7.36
N ASP A 56 2.99 4.16 7.56
CA ASP A 56 2.42 4.51 8.84
C ASP A 56 2.77 3.36 9.79
N ALA A 57 3.60 3.64 10.79
CA ALA A 57 3.90 2.65 11.81
C ALA A 57 2.58 2.40 12.55
N ILE A 58 1.89 1.33 12.17
CA ILE A 58 0.79 0.81 12.97
C ILE A 58 1.43 0.61 14.34
N GLU A 59 1.04 1.41 15.34
CA GLU A 59 1.37 1.11 16.72
C GLU A 59 0.99 -0.36 16.89
N ARG A 60 2.01 -1.21 17.02
CA ARG A 60 1.78 -2.55 17.53
C ARG A 60 1.22 -2.27 18.90
N ALA A 61 -0.10 -2.36 19.07
CA ALA A 61 -0.72 -2.41 20.37
C ALA A 61 0.15 -3.37 21.17
N GLU A 62 0.86 -2.82 22.16
CA GLU A 62 1.92 -3.51 22.87
C GLU A 62 1.34 -4.87 23.27
N GLY A 63 1.86 -5.95 22.67
CA GLY A 63 1.45 -7.28 23.04
C GLY A 63 1.68 -7.41 24.55
N PRO A 64 0.79 -8.10 25.29
CA PRO A 64 0.73 -8.02 26.74
C PRO A 64 2.12 -8.20 27.33
N ASP A 65 2.52 -7.20 28.12
CA ASP A 65 3.79 -7.09 28.81
C ASP A 65 4.17 -8.46 29.40
N ARG A 66 5.12 -9.14 28.75
CA ARG A 66 5.62 -10.41 29.25
C ARG A 66 6.54 -10.10 30.43
N ARG A 67 5.94 -9.89 31.59
CA ARG A 67 6.62 -9.91 32.88
C ARG A 67 7.39 -11.21 33.02
N ARG A 68 8.72 -11.11 33.12
CA ARG A 68 9.55 -12.01 33.91
C ARG A 68 10.70 -11.24 34.54
#